data_AF-A0A2N2Z8D7-F1
#
_entry.id   AF-A0A2N2Z8D7-F1
#
_cell.length_a   1.000
_cell.length_b   1.000
_cell.length_c   1.000
_cell.angle_alpha   90.00
_cell.angle_beta   90.00
_cell.angle_gamma   90.00
#
_symmetry.space_group_name_H-M   'P 1'
#
loop_
_entity.id
_entity.type
_entity.pdbx_description
1 polymer ?
#
loop_
_entity_poly.entity_id
_entity_poly.type
_entity_poly.pdbx_seq_one_letter_code
_entity_poly.pdbx_strand_id
1 'polypeptide(L)'
;MVDNFGRFSRVMIWFAWFNAVTEFSWYEFLIGKSYYSSLMLNKQLFGQAIWVHNDIFNMFYCYGVVGVTVYISFIVRIYKDCKQYIQGNIFIFLFFASSISISIINGFYYYFTIFLMYLFVLMIAEFEKGDKPLKESID
;
A
#
# COMPACT_ATOMS: atom_id res chain seq x y z
N MET A 1 -16.39 9.88 -21.89
CA MET A 1 -15.11 10.63 -22.03
C MET A 1 -14.32 10.33 -20.77
N VAL A 2 -13.31 9.45 -20.83
CA VAL A 2 -12.45 9.18 -19.68
C VAL A 2 -11.63 10.44 -19.48
N ASP A 3 -11.90 11.18 -18.41
CA ASP A 3 -11.32 12.49 -18.18
C ASP A 3 -9.80 12.37 -17.94
N ASN A 4 -9.02 12.76 -18.94
CA ASN A 4 -7.56 12.74 -18.88
C ASN A 4 -7.01 13.78 -17.88
N PHE A 5 -7.80 14.76 -17.45
CA PHE A 5 -7.40 15.73 -16.43
C PHE A 5 -7.15 15.07 -15.07
N GLY A 6 -7.94 14.05 -14.71
CA GLY A 6 -7.73 13.31 -13.47
C GLY A 6 -6.38 12.58 -13.45
N ARG A 7 -5.94 12.01 -14.58
CA ARG A 7 -4.64 11.32 -14.69
C ARG A 7 -3.47 12.30 -14.69
N PHE A 8 -3.60 13.43 -15.39
CA PHE A 8 -2.59 14.49 -15.39
C PHE A 8 -2.41 15.10 -13.99
N SER A 9 -3.50 15.34 -13.27
CA SER A 9 -3.48 15.80 -11.87
C SER A 9 -2.72 14.82 -10.96
N ARG A 10 -2.90 13.51 -11.12
CA ARG A 10 -2.22 12.47 -10.32
C ARG A 10 -0.71 12.42 -10.58
N VAL A 11 -0.28 12.56 -11.84
CA VAL A 11 1.14 12.66 -12.19
C VAL A 11 1.77 13.93 -11.59
N MET A 12 1.05 15.06 -11.63
CA MET A 12 1.51 16.31 -11.02
C MET A 12 1.68 16.19 -9.50
N ILE A 13 0.78 15.48 -8.81
CA ILE A 13 0.91 15.17 -7.37
C ILE A 13 2.17 14.37 -7.08
N TRP A 14 2.54 13.43 -7.96
CA TRP A 14 3.78 12.65 -7.81
C TRP A 14 5.02 13.53 -8.01
N PHE A 15 5.04 14.38 -9.04
CA PHE A 15 6.13 15.34 -9.24
C PHE A 15 6.29 16.33 -8.08
N ALA A 16 5.16 16.85 -7.57
CA ALA A 16 5.13 17.70 -6.39
C ALA A 16 5.76 17.01 -5.18
N TRP A 17 5.43 15.74 -4.97
CA TRP A 17 6.02 14.92 -3.93
C TRP A 17 7.54 14.75 -4.12
N PHE A 18 7.99 14.39 -5.34
CA PHE A 18 9.41 14.22 -5.62
C PHE A 18 10.20 15.49 -5.32
N ASN A 19 9.71 16.64 -5.80
CA ASN A 19 10.34 17.93 -5.53
C ASN A 19 10.39 18.22 -4.02
N ALA A 20 9.29 18.00 -3.29
CA ALA A 20 9.27 18.24 -1.86
C ALA A 20 10.25 17.34 -1.08
N VAL A 21 10.45 16.10 -1.50
CA VAL A 21 11.43 15.20 -0.88
C VAL A 21 12.86 15.62 -1.17
N THR A 22 13.16 16.23 -2.33
CA THR A 22 14.50 16.76 -2.60
C THR A 22 14.90 17.91 -1.68
N GLU A 23 13.92 18.56 -1.05
CA GLU A 23 14.13 19.63 -0.07
C GLU A 23 14.22 19.12 1.38
N PHE A 24 14.14 17.79 1.60
CA PHE A 24 14.25 17.25 2.96
C PHE A 24 15.68 17.37 3.48
N SER A 25 15.78 17.85 4.70
CA SER A 25 16.99 17.66 5.51
C SER A 25 17.21 16.17 5.84
N TRP A 26 18.43 15.82 6.26
CA TRP A 26 18.79 14.43 6.54
C TRP A 26 17.87 13.77 7.59
N TYR A 27 17.38 14.52 8.59
CA TYR A 27 16.48 13.97 9.61
C TYR A 27 15.07 13.79 9.07
N GLU A 28 14.55 14.75 8.28
CA GLU A 28 13.25 14.63 7.60
C GLU A 28 13.24 13.46 6.64
N PHE A 29 14.37 13.16 5.99
CA PHE A 29 14.52 11.96 5.16
C PHE A 29 14.36 10.67 5.98
N LEU A 30 14.86 10.63 7.23
CA LEU A 30 14.77 9.46 8.09
C LEU A 30 13.40 9.28 8.72
N ILE A 31 12.83 10.34 9.31
CA ILE A 31 11.60 10.27 10.12
C ILE A 31 10.35 10.83 9.44
N GLY A 32 10.50 11.50 8.30
CA GLY A 32 9.40 12.13 7.57
C GLY A 32 8.97 13.48 8.14
N LYS A 33 7.87 13.99 7.56
CA LYS A 33 7.10 15.17 7.97
C LYS A 33 5.72 14.72 8.45
N SER A 34 4.81 15.65 8.78
CA SER A 34 3.44 15.26 9.15
C SER A 34 2.55 15.02 7.93
N TYR A 35 1.51 14.19 8.08
CA TYR A 35 0.44 14.06 7.09
C TYR A 35 -0.21 15.40 6.76
N TYR A 36 -0.37 16.27 7.77
CA TYR A 36 -0.82 17.64 7.58
C TYR A 36 0.09 18.44 6.63
N SER A 37 1.41 18.28 6.74
CA SER A 37 2.38 18.94 5.85
C SER A 37 2.21 18.47 4.39
N SER A 38 1.93 17.17 4.19
CA SER A 38 1.64 16.63 2.85
C SER A 38 0.38 17.25 2.24
N LEU A 39 -0.69 17.39 3.03
CA LEU A 39 -1.92 18.05 2.57
C LEU A 39 -1.70 19.53 2.26
N MET A 40 -0.92 20.23 3.08
CA MET A 40 -0.65 21.66 2.88
C MET A 40 0.23 21.91 1.66
N LEU A 41 1.20 21.04 1.38
CA LEU A 41 1.98 21.09 0.14
C LEU A 41 1.07 21.03 -1.09
N ASN A 42 0.16 20.07 -1.13
CA ASN A 42 -0.78 19.95 -2.26
C ASN A 42 -1.76 21.12 -2.31
N LYS A 43 -2.17 21.67 -1.15
CA LYS A 43 -3.00 22.88 -1.10
C LYS A 43 -2.28 24.09 -1.68
N GLN A 44 -0.99 24.24 -1.42
CA GLN A 44 -0.18 25.33 -1.96
C GLN A 44 0.03 25.20 -3.48
N LEU A 45 0.26 23.98 -3.98
CA LEU A 45 0.56 23.75 -5.39
C LEU A 45 -0.68 23.70 -6.29
N PHE A 46 -1.79 23.14 -5.78
CA PHE A 46 -2.99 22.86 -6.58
C PHE A 46 -4.24 23.59 -6.08
N GLY A 47 -4.13 24.39 -5.02
CA GLY A 47 -5.27 25.08 -4.40
C GLY A 47 -6.18 24.18 -3.57
N GLN A 48 -5.88 22.88 -3.45
CA GLN A 48 -6.71 21.90 -2.77
C GLN A 48 -5.89 20.99 -1.85
N ALA A 49 -6.40 20.75 -0.63
CA ALA A 49 -5.78 19.85 0.34
C ALA A 49 -6.08 18.38 -0.04
N ILE A 50 -5.35 17.88 -1.03
CA ILE A 50 -5.51 16.52 -1.56
C ILE A 50 -4.44 15.62 -0.95
N TRP A 51 -4.79 14.38 -0.66
CA TRP A 51 -3.85 13.35 -0.23
C TRP A 51 -2.99 12.88 -1.42
N VAL A 52 -1.68 12.70 -1.21
CA VAL A 52 -0.81 12.00 -2.17
C VAL A 52 -1.29 10.56 -2.27
N HIS A 53 -2.15 10.30 -3.27
CA HIS A 53 -2.89 9.05 -3.43
C HIS A 53 -2.01 7.80 -3.65
N ASN A 54 -0.70 7.86 -3.49
CA ASN A 54 0.21 6.71 -3.48
C ASN A 54 0.61 6.40 -2.03
N ASP A 55 0.35 5.17 -1.57
CA ASP A 55 0.54 4.77 -0.18
C ASP A 55 2.02 4.80 0.23
N ILE A 56 2.92 4.35 -0.66
CA ILE A 56 4.37 4.34 -0.39
C ILE A 56 4.92 5.76 -0.33
N PHE A 57 4.53 6.63 -1.27
CA PHE A 57 4.99 8.01 -1.31
C PHE A 57 4.48 8.78 -0.09
N ASN A 58 3.19 8.62 0.21
CA ASN A 58 2.62 9.25 1.40
C ASN A 58 3.28 8.73 2.68
N MET A 59 3.54 7.43 2.78
CA MET A 59 4.22 6.83 3.91
C MET A 59 5.64 7.36 4.07
N PHE A 60 6.41 7.41 2.97
CA PHE A 60 7.74 7.99 2.99
C PHE A 60 7.71 9.47 3.38
N TYR A 61 6.79 10.26 2.83
CA TYR A 61 6.66 11.67 3.19
C TYR A 61 6.36 11.84 4.67
N CYS A 62 5.48 11.00 5.23
CA CYS A 62 4.97 11.15 6.59
C CYS A 62 5.84 10.49 7.66
N TYR A 63 6.61 9.47 7.30
CA TYR A 63 7.32 8.61 8.26
C TYR A 63 8.76 8.31 7.86
N GLY A 64 9.22 8.89 6.75
CA GLY A 64 10.58 8.76 6.22
C GLY A 64 10.93 7.34 5.83
N VAL A 65 12.24 7.11 5.68
CA VAL A 65 12.81 5.78 5.42
C VAL A 65 12.43 4.78 6.51
N VAL A 66 12.31 5.20 7.76
CA VAL A 66 11.95 4.31 8.88
C VAL A 66 10.56 3.72 8.66
N GLY A 67 9.56 4.54 8.34
CA GLY A 67 8.20 4.06 8.09
C GLY A 67 8.13 3.10 6.90
N VAL A 68 8.79 3.43 5.79
CA VAL A 68 8.85 2.54 4.62
C VAL A 68 9.53 1.21 4.95
N THR A 69 10.62 1.24 5.73
CA THR A 69 11.32 0.03 6.15
C THR A 69 10.45 -0.87 7.01
N VAL A 70 9.69 -0.29 7.96
CA VAL A 70 8.73 -1.04 8.78
C VAL A 70 7.65 -1.67 7.91
N TYR A 71 7.10 -0.93 6.95
CA TYR A 71 6.07 -1.43 6.05
C TYR A 71 6.55 -2.56 5.14
N ILE A 72 7.73 -2.42 4.52
CA ILE A 72 8.35 -3.48 3.72
C ILE A 72 8.61 -4.70 4.60
N SER A 73 9.13 -4.51 5.81
CA SER A 73 9.40 -5.61 6.75
C SER A 73 8.12 -6.36 7.12
N PHE A 74 7.01 -5.65 7.31
CA PHE A 74 5.70 -6.23 7.57
C PHE A 74 5.20 -7.07 6.39
N ILE A 75 5.29 -6.57 5.16
CA ILE A 75 4.92 -7.33 3.95
C ILE A 75 5.78 -8.59 3.81
N VAL A 76 7.11 -8.45 4.00
CA VAL A 76 8.05 -9.57 3.94
C VAL A 76 7.73 -10.61 5.02
N ARG A 77 7.34 -10.16 6.22
CA ARG A 77 6.95 -11.05 7.31
C ARG A 77 5.68 -11.83 6.97
N ILE A 78 4.64 -11.17 6.48
CA ILE A 78 3.40 -11.83 6.01
C ILE A 78 3.74 -12.88 4.94
N TYR A 79 4.58 -12.53 3.96
CA TYR A 79 4.97 -13.47 2.92
C TYR A 79 5.68 -14.69 3.48
N LYS A 80 6.61 -14.50 4.43
CA LYS A 80 7.34 -15.61 5.06
C LYS A 80 6.44 -16.51 5.89
N ASP A 81 5.58 -15.93 6.71
CA ASP A 81 4.70 -16.66 7.63
C ASP A 81 3.57 -17.38 6.86
N CYS A 82 3.07 -16.79 5.77
CA CYS A 82 1.98 -17.34 4.95
C CYS A 82 2.45 -17.98 3.63
N LYS A 83 3.75 -18.25 3.47
CA LYS A 83 4.35 -18.65 2.18
C LYS A 83 3.65 -19.84 1.54
N GLN A 84 3.35 -20.87 2.34
CA GLN A 84 2.70 -22.09 1.86
C GLN A 84 1.29 -21.82 1.31
N TYR A 85 0.49 -20.99 1.98
CA TYR A 85 -0.85 -20.62 1.54
C TYR A 85 -0.82 -19.74 0.28
N ILE A 86 0.09 -18.75 0.26
CA ILE A 86 0.28 -17.86 -0.89
C ILE A 86 0.70 -18.67 -2.12
N GLN A 87 1.61 -19.64 -1.99
CA GLN A 87 2.06 -20.46 -3.13
C GLN A 87 1.10 -21.60 -3.48
N GLY A 88 0.30 -22.06 -2.52
CA GLY A 88 -0.64 -23.17 -2.68
C GLY A 88 -1.96 -22.79 -3.35
N ASN A 89 -2.34 -21.51 -3.33
CA ASN A 89 -3.59 -21.03 -3.93
C ASN A 89 -3.36 -19.81 -4.82
N ILE A 90 -3.64 -19.93 -6.12
CA ILE A 90 -3.47 -18.87 -7.12
C ILE A 90 -4.28 -17.60 -6.78
N PHE A 91 -5.46 -17.73 -6.17
CA PHE A 91 -6.27 -16.59 -5.77
C PHE A 91 -5.65 -15.81 -4.62
N ILE A 92 -5.07 -16.50 -3.63
CA ILE A 92 -4.33 -15.88 -2.53
C ILE A 92 -3.05 -15.22 -3.05
N PHE A 93 -2.34 -15.89 -3.97
CA PHE A 93 -1.18 -15.29 -4.65
C PHE A 93 -1.54 -13.99 -5.36
N LEU A 94 -2.58 -14.01 -6.20
CA LEU A 94 -3.04 -12.83 -6.94
C LEU A 94 -3.49 -11.72 -5.99
N PHE A 95 -4.16 -12.06 -4.89
CA PHE A 95 -4.53 -11.10 -3.87
C PHE A 95 -3.31 -10.43 -3.23
N PHE A 96 -2.36 -11.23 -2.76
CA PHE A 96 -1.15 -10.72 -2.12
C PHE A 96 -0.35 -9.83 -3.08
N ALA A 97 -0.11 -10.30 -4.31
CA ALA A 97 0.60 -9.56 -5.34
C ALA A 97 -0.14 -8.28 -5.76
N SER A 98 -1.47 -8.33 -5.90
CA SER A 98 -2.28 -7.16 -6.24
C SER A 98 -2.30 -6.13 -5.12
N SER A 99 -2.29 -6.54 -3.86
CA SER A 99 -2.25 -5.61 -2.71
C SER A 99 -0.94 -4.82 -2.68
N ILE A 100 0.20 -5.48 -2.93
CA ILE A 100 1.51 -4.80 -3.09
C ILE A 100 1.48 -3.88 -4.30
N SER A 101 1.02 -4.37 -5.45
CA SER A 101 0.97 -3.59 -6.68
C SER A 101 0.10 -2.35 -6.50
N ILE A 102 -1.07 -2.51 -5.88
CA ILE A 102 -1.99 -1.42 -5.57
C ILE A 102 -1.34 -0.42 -4.65
N SER A 103 -0.61 -0.79 -3.59
CA SER A 103 0.08 0.19 -2.74
C SER A 103 1.06 1.09 -3.52
N ILE A 104 1.64 0.59 -4.62
CA ILE A 104 2.58 1.31 -5.50
C ILE A 104 1.83 2.16 -6.53
N ILE A 105 0.79 1.61 -7.17
CA ILE A 105 0.04 2.29 -8.23
C ILE A 105 -1.19 3.03 -7.71
N ASN A 106 -1.41 3.00 -6.38
CA ASN A 106 -2.50 3.70 -5.74
C ASN A 106 -2.37 5.16 -6.18
N GLY A 107 -3.51 5.73 -6.51
CA GLY A 107 -3.52 7.08 -7.05
C GLY A 107 -3.36 7.17 -8.56
N PHE A 108 -3.24 6.08 -9.34
CA PHE A 108 -3.45 6.12 -10.79
C PHE A 108 -4.77 5.53 -11.27
N TYR A 109 -5.29 4.53 -10.56
CA TYR A 109 -6.50 3.80 -10.94
C TYR A 109 -7.48 3.73 -9.77
N TYR A 110 -8.78 3.74 -10.08
CA TYR A 110 -9.79 3.33 -9.13
C TYR A 110 -9.81 1.80 -9.08
N TYR A 111 -9.79 1.24 -7.88
CA TYR A 111 -9.87 -0.20 -7.68
C TYR A 111 -10.99 -0.51 -6.68
N PHE A 112 -11.65 -1.64 -6.88
CA PHE A 112 -12.76 -2.07 -6.02
C PHE A 112 -12.21 -2.89 -4.85
N THR A 113 -12.09 -2.26 -3.68
CA THR A 113 -11.61 -2.87 -2.44
C THR A 113 -12.40 -4.13 -2.04
N ILE A 114 -13.64 -4.29 -2.49
CA ILE A 114 -14.47 -5.48 -2.23
C ILE A 114 -13.85 -6.76 -2.79
N PHE A 115 -13.27 -6.73 -3.99
CA PHE A 115 -12.64 -7.93 -4.57
C PHE A 115 -11.39 -8.34 -3.78
N LEU A 116 -10.66 -7.36 -3.25
CA LEU A 116 -9.55 -7.59 -2.34
C LEU A 116 -10.03 -8.19 -1.01
N MET A 117 -11.10 -7.66 -0.42
CA MET A 117 -11.67 -8.21 0.82
C MET A 117 -12.11 -9.67 0.69
N TYR A 118 -12.75 -10.05 -0.42
CA TYR A 118 -13.17 -11.43 -0.64
C TYR A 118 -11.98 -12.41 -0.61
N LEU A 119 -10.89 -12.04 -1.28
CA LEU A 119 -9.69 -12.86 -1.32
C LEU A 119 -8.96 -12.91 0.03
N PHE A 120 -9.02 -11.82 0.81
CA PHE A 120 -8.54 -11.79 2.19
C PHE A 120 -9.32 -12.78 3.08
N VAL A 121 -10.65 -12.83 2.94
CA VAL A 121 -11.49 -13.80 3.67
C VAL A 121 -11.15 -15.23 3.27
N LEU A 122 -10.90 -15.51 1.99
CA LEU A 122 -10.44 -16.83 1.54
C LEU A 122 -9.10 -17.21 2.16
N MET A 123 -8.16 -16.27 2.28
CA MET A 123 -6.87 -16.51 2.94
C MET A 123 -7.03 -16.88 4.42
N ILE A 124 -7.90 -16.17 5.16
CA ILE A 124 -8.21 -16.52 6.56
C ILE A 124 -8.83 -17.92 6.64
N ALA A 125 -9.80 -18.22 5.76
CA ALA A 125 -10.49 -19.51 5.76
C ALA A 125 -9.54 -20.69 5.44
N GLU A 126 -8.53 -20.50 4.59
CA GLU A 126 -7.50 -21.52 4.36
C GLU A 126 -6.52 -21.66 5.52
N PHE A 127 -6.14 -20.54 6.14
CA PHE A 127 -5.30 -20.54 7.34
C PHE A 127 -5.96 -21.34 8.47
N GLU A 128 -7.25 -21.08 8.75
CA GLU A 128 -8.02 -21.82 9.76
C GLU A 128 -8.17 -23.32 9.44
N LYS A 129 -8.17 -23.72 8.16
CA LYS A 129 -8.21 -25.14 7.77
C LYS A 129 -6.87 -25.83 7.97
N GLY A 130 -5.76 -25.13 7.73
CA GLY A 130 -4.40 -25.66 7.93
C GLY A 130 -4.00 -25.77 9.40
N ASP A 131 -4.57 -24.94 10.27
CA ASP A 131 -4.27 -24.90 11.72
C ASP A 131 -5.15 -25.84 12.56
N LYS A 132 -6.16 -26.48 11.96
CA LYS A 132 -6.90 -27.55 12.64
C LYS A 132 -5.97 -28.76 12.79
N PRO A 133 -5.67 -29.22 14.02
CA PRO A 133 -4.96 -30.49 14.19
C PRO A 133 -5.77 -31.59 13.50
N LEU A 134 -5.07 -32.56 12.89
CA LEU A 134 -5.62 -33.83 12.42
C LEU A 134 -6.28 -34.58 13.61
N LYS A 135 -7.45 -34.12 14.03
CA LYS A 135 -8.36 -34.82 14.91
C LYS A 135 -9.67 -34.92 14.15
N GLU A 136 -9.82 -36.08 13.54
CA GLU A 136 -11.05 -36.73 13.01
C GLU A 136 -10.74 -37.53 11.73
N SER A 137 -9.64 -38.30 11.75
CA SER A 137 -9.42 -39.37 10.78
C SER A 137 -8.91 -40.65 11.44
N ILE A 138 -9.39 -40.93 12.66
CA ILE A 138 -9.33 -42.26 13.28
C ILE A 138 -10.63 -42.44 14.06
N ASP A 139 -11.37 -43.48 13.64
CA ASP A 139 -12.60 -44.11 14.15
C ASP A 139 -13.96 -43.46 13.80
#